data_AF-A0A1Q3QTS0-F1
#
_entry.id   AF-A0A1Q3QTS0-F1
#
_cell.length_a   1.000
_cell.length_b   1.000
_cell.length_c   1.000
_cell.angle_alpha   90.00
_cell.angle_beta   90.00
_cell.angle_gamma   90.00
#
_symmetry.space_group_name_H-M   'P 1'
#
loop_
_entity.id
_entity.type
_entity.pdbx_description
1 polymer ?
#
loop_
_entity_poly.entity_id
_entity_poly.type
_entity_poly.pdbx_seq_one_letter_code
_entity_poly.pdbx_strand_id
1 'polypeptide(L)' 'MTEVESLLTAEDVAKRLNVSTDWVWDHSSRKKPLLPVIRMGDGTLRYRASGIEMFIDEHERLTALRRRAV' A
#
# COMPACT_ATOMS: atom_id res chain seq x y z
N MET A 1 20.29 -18.38 4.10
CA MET A 1 20.46 -16.92 4.23
C MET A 1 19.07 -16.31 4.20
N THR A 2 18.60 -15.74 5.32
CA THR A 2 17.36 -14.94 5.29
C THR A 2 17.73 -13.60 4.67
N GLU A 3 17.46 -13.44 3.38
CA GLU A 3 17.64 -12.17 2.70
C GLU A 3 16.73 -11.16 3.39
N VAL A 4 17.33 -10.11 3.97
CA VAL A 4 16.56 -9.05 4.61
C VAL A 4 15.90 -8.26 3.50
N GLU A 5 14.65 -8.59 3.19
CA GLU A 5 13.88 -7.90 2.16
C GLU A 5 13.82 -6.39 2.48
N SER A 6 14.34 -5.58 1.56
CA SER A 6 14.33 -4.13 1.70
C SER A 6 12.90 -3.61 1.67
N LEU A 7 12.59 -2.68 2.59
CA LEU A 7 11.29 -2.00 2.58
C LEU A 7 11.15 -1.13 1.33
N LEU A 8 9.95 -1.14 0.76
CA LEU A 8 9.58 -0.34 -0.39
C LEU A 8 9.50 1.15 -0.03
N THR A 9 9.86 2.00 -0.98
CA THR A 9 9.62 3.45 -0.94
C THR A 9 8.21 3.79 -1.44
N ALA A 10 7.79 5.06 -1.29
CA ALA A 10 6.52 5.53 -1.86
C ALA A 10 6.49 5.40 -3.39
N GLU A 11 7.63 5.59 -4.06
CA GLU A 11 7.74 5.42 -5.52
C GLU A 11 7.61 3.96 -5.96
N ASP A 12 8.20 3.03 -5.20
CA ASP A 12 8.08 1.60 -5.50
C ASP A 12 6.62 1.14 -5.38
N VAL A 13 5.92 1.60 -4.34
CA VAL A 13 4.48 1.33 -4.17
C VAL A 13 3.65 1.97 -5.28
N ALA A 14 3.98 3.21 -5.68
CA ALA A 14 3.29 3.90 -6.76
C ALA A 14 3.41 3.13 -8.09
N LYS A 15 4.62 2.66 -8.42
CA LYS A 15 4.86 1.79 -9.58
C LYS A 15 4.08 0.49 -9.48
N ARG A 16 4.09 -0.16 -8.31
CA ARG A 16 3.43 -1.46 -8.09
C ARG A 16 1.91 -1.38 -8.25
N LEU A 17 1.30 -0.32 -7.71
CA LEU A 17 -0.15 -0.10 -7.79
C LEU A 17 -0.58 0.64 -9.06
N ASN A 18 0.37 1.07 -9.91
CA ASN A 18 0.15 1.89 -11.09
C ASN A 18 -0.65 3.18 -10.79
N VAL A 19 -0.22 3.91 -9.78
CA VAL A 19 -0.81 5.19 -9.33
C VAL A 19 0.28 6.26 -9.22
N SER A 20 -0.11 7.52 -8.98
CA SER A 20 0.87 8.58 -8.72
C SER A 20 1.49 8.47 -7.32
N THR A 21 2.72 8.95 -7.15
CA THR A 21 3.36 9.03 -5.84
C THR A 21 2.54 9.91 -4.88
N ASP A 22 1.92 11.00 -5.35
CA ASP A 22 1.01 11.83 -4.55
C ASP A 22 -0.20 11.05 -4.02
N TRP A 23 -0.74 10.12 -4.81
CA TRP A 23 -1.79 9.23 -4.35
C TRP A 23 -1.29 8.39 -3.18
N VAL A 24 -0.08 7.83 -3.25
CA VAL A 24 0.52 7.05 -2.16
C VAL A 24 0.68 7.90 -0.89
N TRP A 25 1.16 9.14 -1.01
CA TRP A 25 1.29 10.06 0.14
C TRP A 25 -0.05 10.38 0.79
N ASP A 26 -1.06 10.71 -0.03
CA ASP A 26 -2.41 10.99 0.43
C ASP A 26 -3.01 9.79 1.18
N HIS A 27 -2.86 8.60 0.62
CA HIS A 27 -3.42 7.35 1.16
C HIS A 27 -2.58 6.77 2.29
N SER A 28 -1.42 7.35 2.59
CA SER A 28 -0.62 7.00 3.77
C SER A 28 -0.92 7.88 4.98
N SER A 29 -1.67 8.97 4.81
CA SER A 29 -1.84 9.99 5.85
C SER A 29 -3.28 10.43 6.09
N ARG A 30 -4.10 10.59 5.04
CA ARG A 30 -5.35 11.35 5.14
C ARG A 30 -6.52 10.82 4.30
N LYS A 31 -6.27 10.19 3.14
CA LYS A 31 -7.32 9.68 2.25
C LYS A 31 -7.50 8.18 2.42
N LYS A 32 -8.74 7.72 2.32
CA LYS A 32 -9.06 6.29 2.26
C LYS A 32 -9.07 5.82 0.79
N PRO A 33 -8.68 4.57 0.53
CA PRO A 33 -8.23 3.55 1.49
C PRO A 33 -6.82 3.78 2.03
N LEU A 34 -6.57 3.46 3.30
CA LEU A 34 -5.26 3.69 3.92
C LEU A 34 -4.26 2.59 3.54
N LEU A 35 -3.06 2.99 3.12
CA LEU A 35 -1.94 2.08 2.87
C LEU A 35 -1.28 1.63 4.18
N PRO A 36 -0.73 0.40 4.23
CA PRO A 36 -0.05 -0.15 5.41
C PRO A 36 1.36 0.42 5.55
N VAL A 37 1.44 1.71 5.90
CA VAL A 37 2.69 2.48 5.97
C VAL A 37 3.43 2.29 7.29
N ILE A 38 4.76 2.22 7.21
CA ILE A 38 5.70 2.33 8.33
C ILE A 38 6.30 3.74 8.28
N ARG A 39 6.13 4.50 9.36
CA ARG A 39 6.68 5.86 9.49
C ARG A 39 8.01 5.79 10.24
N MET A 40 9.10 6.16 9.57
CA MET A 40 10.45 6.06 10.15
C MET A 40 10.83 7.28 11.01
N GLY A 41 10.01 8.33 11.01
CA GLY A 41 10.40 9.67 11.47
C GLY A 41 10.35 10.65 10.28
N ASP A 42 10.72 11.92 10.49
CA ASP A 42 11.16 12.91 9.47
C ASP A 42 10.40 13.07 8.13
N GLY A 43 9.19 12.52 7.99
CA GLY A 43 8.49 12.45 6.71
C GLY A 43 8.83 11.21 5.88
N THR A 44 9.77 10.36 6.31
CA THR A 44 10.14 9.14 5.58
C THR A 44 9.10 8.02 5.73
N LEU A 45 8.54 7.58 4.60
CA LEU A 45 7.60 6.46 4.52
C LEU A 45 8.28 5.20 3.98
N ARG A 46 7.97 4.06 4.58
CA ARG A 46 8.39 2.73 4.12
C ARG A 46 7.23 1.75 4.14
N TYR A 47 7.28 0.74 3.30
CA TYR A 47 6.22 -0.27 3.21
C TYR A 47 6.84 -1.66 3.12
N ARG A 48 6.21 -2.64 3.78
CA ARG A 48 6.54 -4.04 3.51
C ARG A 48 5.83 -4.47 2.24
N ALA A 49 6.53 -5.17 1.35
CA ALA A 49 5.93 -5.71 0.13
C ALA A 49 4.72 -6.59 0.46
N SER A 50 4.85 -7.51 1.41
CA SER A 50 3.75 -8.36 1.88
C SER A 50 2.54 -7.59 2.41
N GLY A 51 2.76 -6.41 3.02
CA GLY A 51 1.68 -5.54 3.45
C GLY A 51 0.89 -4.97 2.27
N ILE A 52 1.59 -4.55 1.22
CA ILE A 52 0.98 -4.04 -0.01
C ILE A 52 0.21 -5.16 -0.73
N GLU A 53 0.73 -6.39 -0.75
CA GLU A 53 0.01 -7.54 -1.34
C GLU A 53 -1.31 -7.82 -0.61
N MET A 54 -1.27 -7.91 0.72
CA MET A 54 -2.50 -8.11 1.50
C MET A 54 -3.51 -6.96 1.31
N PHE A 55 -3.03 -5.73 1.13
CA PHE A 55 -3.89 -4.60 0.83
C PHE A 55 -4.62 -4.76 -0.51
N ILE A 56 -3.92 -5.26 -1.53
CA ILE A 56 -4.49 -5.54 -2.86
C ILE A 56 -5.54 -6.66 -2.73
N ASP A 57 -5.17 -7.79 -2.12
CA ASP A 57 -6.04 -8.96 -1.96
C ASP A 57 -7.35 -8.61 -1.24
N GLU A 58 -7.27 -7.84 -0.15
CA GLU A 58 -8.46 -7.43 0.59
C GLU A 58 -9.34 -6.47 -0.22
N HIS A 59 -8.76 -5.56 -1.01
CA HIS A 59 -9.54 -4.67 -1.87
C HIS A 59 -10.23 -5.41 -3.01
N GLU A 60 -9.57 -6.41 -3.59
CA GLU A 60 -10.16 -7.28 -4.59
C GLU A 60 -11.34 -8.07 -3.99
N ARG A 61 -11.13 -8.69 -2.82
CA ARG A 61 -12.17 -9.44 -2.09
C ARG A 61 -13.38 -8.57 -1.76
N LEU A 62 -13.16 -7.37 -1.21
CA LEU A 62 -14.24 -6.43 -0.87
C LEU A 62 -15.01 -5.97 -2.11
N THR A 63 -14.32 -5.73 -3.22
CA THR A 63 -14.96 -5.37 -4.50
C THR A 63 -15.82 -6.53 -5.02
N ALA A 64 -15.31 -7.76 -4.97
CA ALA A 64 -16.05 -8.95 -5.37
C ALA A 64 -17.30 -9.18 -4.51
N LEU A 65 -17.19 -9.01 -3.18
CA LEU A 65 -18.32 -9.13 -2.26
C LEU A 65 -19.41 -8.09 -2.55
N ARG A 66 -19.03 -6.83 -2.78
CA ARG A 66 -19.99 -5.76 -3.14
C ARG A 66 -20.73 -6.06 -4.44
N ARG A 67 -20.04 -6.61 -5.44
CA ARG A 67 -20.66 -7.00 -6.72
C ARG A 67 -21.68 -8.13 -6.60
N ARG A 68 -21.50 -9.04 -5.63
CA ARG A 68 -22.43 -10.18 -5.41
C ARG A 68 -23.68 -9.79 -4.60
N ALA A 69 -23.64 -8.66 -3.90
CA ALA A 69 -24.74 -8.16 -3.08
C ALA A 69 -25.72 -7.26 -3.88
N VAL A 70 -25.42 -7.02 -5.16
CA VAL A 70 -26.25 -6.30 -6.14
C VAL A 70 -26.88 -7.32 -7.07
#